data_AF-A0A5D3JC13-F1
#
_entry.id   AF-A0A5D3JC13-F1
#
_cell.length_a   1.000
_cell.length_b   1.000
_cell.length_c   1.000
_cell.angle_alpha   90.00
_cell.angle_beta   90.00
_cell.angle_gamma   90.00
#
_symmetry.space_group_name_H-M   'P 1'
#
loop_
_entity.id
_entity.type
_entity.pdbx_description
1 polymer ?
#
loop_
_entity_poly.entity_id
_entity_poly.type
_entity_poly.pdbx_seq_one_letter_code
_entity_poly.pdbx_strand_id
1 'polypeptide(L)'
;SFIGGMAGCAMIGQSVINVKSGGRGRLSTLTAGVVLLLMVVFLRDWVSRIPMAALVAVMIMVSIGTFSWRSISNLRSHPLSTSVVMLATVVVVVATDNLAFGVLTGVLIASLNFATKVARFMAVSSELKDDTRTYTVAGQVFFASSDR
;
A
#
# COMPACT_ATOMS: atom_id res chain seq x y z
N SER A 1 -5.51 -11.07 -20.01
CA SER A 1 -6.53 -10.81 -21.05
C SER A 1 -6.60 -11.82 -22.18
N PHE A 2 -5.51 -12.21 -22.85
CA PHE A 2 -5.59 -13.10 -24.03
C PHE A 2 -6.27 -14.47 -23.81
N ILE A 3 -6.32 -14.97 -22.57
CA ILE A 3 -6.94 -16.25 -22.19
C ILE A 3 -8.06 -16.03 -21.15
N GLY A 4 -8.67 -14.84 -21.11
CA GLY A 4 -9.79 -14.53 -20.20
C GLY A 4 -9.46 -14.47 -18.69
N GLY A 5 -8.19 -14.55 -18.29
CA GLY A 5 -7.80 -14.49 -16.88
C GLY A 5 -7.94 -13.11 -16.23
N MET A 6 -8.26 -13.10 -14.92
CA MET A 6 -8.31 -11.90 -14.07
C MET A 6 -6.91 -11.36 -13.75
N ALA A 7 -6.82 -10.08 -13.36
CA ALA A 7 -5.58 -9.48 -12.88
C ALA A 7 -5.12 -10.16 -11.58
N GLY A 8 -3.85 -10.53 -11.51
CA GLY A 8 -3.23 -11.15 -10.34
C GLY A 8 -2.12 -10.28 -9.77
N CYS A 9 -1.88 -10.41 -8.46
CA CYS A 9 -0.75 -9.80 -7.76
C CYS A 9 -0.06 -10.83 -6.85
N ALA A 10 1.07 -10.46 -6.26
CA ALA A 10 1.75 -11.31 -5.29
C ALA A 10 0.92 -11.43 -4.00
N MET A 11 0.68 -12.67 -3.55
CA MET A 11 -0.10 -12.93 -2.35
C MET A 11 0.81 -13.19 -1.14
N ILE A 12 0.97 -12.18 -0.28
CA ILE A 12 1.89 -12.21 0.88
C ILE A 12 1.61 -13.42 1.79
N GLY A 13 0.35 -13.65 2.16
CA GLY A 13 -0.02 -14.75 3.07
C GLY A 13 0.37 -16.13 2.54
N GLN A 14 0.05 -16.42 1.28
CA GLN A 14 0.38 -17.70 0.65
C GLN A 14 1.89 -17.85 0.42
N SER A 15 2.60 -16.77 0.08
CA SER A 15 4.07 -16.82 -0.04
C SER A 15 4.74 -17.14 1.31
N VAL A 16 4.27 -16.56 2.42
CA VAL A 16 4.79 -16.86 3.76
C VAL A 16 4.55 -18.32 4.14
N ILE A 17 3.35 -18.86 3.85
CA ILE A 17 3.04 -20.27 4.08
C ILE A 17 3.97 -21.15 3.25
N ASN A 18 4.12 -20.85 1.96
CA ASN A 18 4.96 -21.63 1.05
C ASN A 18 6.43 -21.69 1.48
N VAL A 19 7.00 -20.56 1.91
CA VAL A 19 8.38 -20.50 2.41
C VAL A 19 8.52 -21.25 3.74
N LYS A 20 7.55 -21.13 4.65
CA LYS A 20 7.53 -21.91 5.90
C LYS A 20 7.42 -23.41 5.66
N SER A 21 6.73 -23.83 4.59
CA SER A 21 6.66 -25.21 4.11
C SER A 21 7.90 -25.68 3.34
N GLY A 22 8.96 -24.86 3.25
CA GLY A 22 10.23 -25.22 2.60
C GLY A 22 10.34 -24.85 1.12
N GLY A 23 9.28 -24.29 0.52
CA GLY A 23 9.27 -23.83 -0.87
C GLY A 23 10.11 -22.57 -1.07
N ARG A 24 11.33 -22.72 -1.62
CA ARG A 24 12.26 -21.60 -1.88
C ARG A 24 12.55 -21.34 -3.36
N GLY A 25 12.22 -22.28 -4.24
CA GLY A 25 12.49 -22.19 -5.68
C GLY A 25 11.25 -21.84 -6.51
N ARG A 26 11.46 -21.39 -7.76
CA ARG A 26 10.39 -21.11 -8.73
C ARG A 26 9.56 -22.35 -9.09
N LEU A 27 10.14 -23.55 -8.92
CA LEU A 27 9.42 -24.80 -9.15
C LEU A 27 8.22 -24.95 -8.20
N SER A 28 8.31 -24.41 -6.98
CA SER A 28 7.23 -24.48 -5.99
C SER A 28 6.00 -23.66 -6.40
N THR A 29 6.18 -22.50 -7.03
CA THR A 29 5.05 -21.71 -7.54
C THR A 29 4.47 -22.31 -8.81
N LEU A 30 5.31 -22.92 -9.67
CA LEU A 30 4.85 -23.66 -10.84
C LEU A 30 4.00 -24.87 -10.44
N THR A 31 4.45 -25.68 -9.48
CA THR A 31 3.68 -26.84 -9.01
C THR A 31 2.38 -26.42 -8.35
N ALA A 32 2.36 -25.33 -7.56
CA ALA A 32 1.12 -24.80 -7.00
C ALA A 32 0.11 -24.42 -8.09
N GLY A 33 0.54 -23.75 -9.16
CA GLY A 33 -0.33 -23.39 -10.29
C GLY A 33 -0.84 -24.60 -11.07
N VAL A 34 0.03 -25.57 -11.35
CA VAL A 34 -0.35 -26.81 -12.06
C VAL A 34 -1.34 -27.64 -11.24
N VAL A 35 -1.08 -27.81 -9.94
CA VAL A 35 -1.98 -28.54 -9.03
C VAL A 35 -3.33 -27.86 -8.92
N LEU A 36 -3.37 -26.52 -8.84
CA LEU A 36 -4.62 -25.77 -8.83
C LEU A 36 -5.40 -26.00 -10.14
N LEU A 37 -4.74 -25.95 -11.29
CA LEU A 37 -5.37 -26.18 -12.59
C LEU A 37 -5.96 -27.59 -12.67
N LEU A 38 -5.20 -28.62 -12.27
CA LEU A 38 -5.70 -30.00 -12.23
C LEU A 38 -6.90 -30.14 -11.29
N MET A 39 -6.83 -29.53 -10.10
CA MET A 39 -7.92 -29.58 -9.13
C MET A 39 -9.21 -28.94 -9.66
N VAL A 40 -9.12 -27.80 -10.34
CA VAL A 40 -10.31 -27.12 -10.87
C VAL A 40 -10.90 -27.85 -12.08
N VAL A 41 -10.07 -28.46 -12.93
CA VAL A 41 -10.52 -29.16 -14.14
C VAL A 41 -11.12 -30.53 -13.81
N PHE A 42 -10.45 -31.34 -12.98
CA PHE A 42 -10.88 -32.72 -12.70
C PHE A 42 -11.84 -32.83 -11.51
N LEU A 43 -11.76 -31.94 -10.52
CA LEU A 43 -12.55 -31.99 -9.28
C LEU A 43 -13.72 -30.99 -9.26
N ARG A 44 -14.11 -30.48 -10.43
CA ARG A 44 -15.15 -29.45 -10.59
C ARG A 44 -16.47 -29.79 -9.88
N ASP A 45 -16.93 -31.04 -10.01
CA ASP A 45 -18.20 -31.50 -9.44
C ASP A 45 -18.19 -31.44 -7.91
N TRP A 46 -17.06 -31.77 -7.28
CA TRP A 46 -16.88 -31.68 -5.84
C TRP A 46 -16.78 -30.24 -5.36
N VAL A 47 -16.01 -29.41 -6.07
CA VAL A 47 -15.85 -27.99 -5.74
C VAL A 47 -17.18 -27.24 -5.82
N SER A 48 -18.06 -27.61 -6.75
CA SER A 48 -19.39 -26.99 -6.91
C SER A 48 -20.34 -27.23 -5.73
N ARG A 49 -20.10 -28.26 -4.90
CA ARG A 49 -20.92 -28.58 -3.72
C ARG A 49 -20.49 -27.81 -2.47
N ILE A 50 -19.44 -27.01 -2.54
CA ILE A 50 -18.96 -26.23 -1.40
C ILE A 50 -20.03 -25.18 -1.03
N PRO A 51 -20.53 -25.18 0.22
CA PRO A 51 -21.56 -24.23 0.62
C PRO A 51 -21.02 -22.79 0.65
N MET A 52 -21.81 -21.84 0.16
CA MET A 52 -21.43 -20.42 0.16
C MET A 52 -21.10 -19.88 1.56
N ALA A 53 -21.71 -20.44 2.60
CA ALA A 53 -21.42 -20.09 3.99
C ALA A 53 -19.94 -20.32 4.36
N ALA A 54 -19.31 -21.40 3.87
CA ALA A 54 -17.90 -21.67 4.13
C ALA A 54 -17.00 -20.63 3.44
N LEU A 55 -17.34 -20.23 2.21
CA LEU A 55 -16.59 -19.22 1.48
C LEU A 55 -16.67 -17.84 2.15
N VAL A 56 -17.86 -17.44 2.62
CA VAL A 56 -18.05 -16.19 3.37
C VAL A 56 -17.25 -16.21 4.67
N ALA A 57 -17.26 -17.32 5.42
CA ALA A 57 -16.49 -17.44 6.66
C ALA A 57 -14.98 -17.28 6.41
N VAL A 58 -14.44 -17.88 5.35
CA VAL A 58 -13.04 -17.70 4.95
C VAL A 58 -12.75 -16.24 4.58
N MET A 59 -13.65 -15.58 3.84
CA MET A 59 -13.48 -14.16 3.49
C MET A 59 -13.47 -13.25 4.72
N ILE A 60 -14.36 -13.46 5.69
CA ILE A 60 -14.37 -12.70 6.95
C ILE A 60 -13.05 -12.89 7.70
N MET A 61 -12.57 -14.13 7.81
CA MET A 61 -11.29 -14.43 8.48
C MET A 61 -10.10 -13.74 7.79
N VAL A 62 -10.06 -13.73 6.45
CA VAL A 62 -9.03 -13.03 5.68
C VAL A 62 -9.14 -11.50 5.84
N SER A 63 -10.34 -10.94 5.85
CA SER A 63 -10.57 -9.50 6.08
C SER A 63 -10.05 -9.07 7.45
N ILE A 64 -10.35 -9.85 8.50
CA ILE A 64 -9.85 -9.58 9.86
C ILE A 64 -8.31 -9.71 9.91
N GLY A 65 -7.75 -10.71 9.23
CA GLY A 65 -6.29 -10.89 9.17
C GLY A 65 -5.55 -9.81 8.38
N THR A 66 -6.21 -9.19 7.39
CA THR A 66 -5.66 -8.10 6.59
C THR A 66 -5.74 -6.76 7.32
N PHE A 67 -6.75 -6.58 8.19
CA PHE A 67 -6.91 -5.35 8.96
C PHE A 67 -5.84 -5.24 10.07
N SER A 68 -5.04 -4.19 10.01
CA SER A 68 -4.01 -3.95 11.01
C SER A 68 -4.57 -3.24 12.25
N TRP A 69 -5.00 -4.00 13.26
CA TRP A 69 -5.56 -3.42 14.50
C TRP A 69 -4.61 -2.46 15.24
N ARG A 70 -3.30 -2.66 15.09
CA ARG A 70 -2.28 -1.74 15.65
C ARG A 70 -2.34 -0.35 15.02
N SER A 71 -2.86 -0.21 13.79
CA SER A 71 -2.97 1.07 13.09
C SER A 71 -3.87 2.06 13.83
N ILE A 72 -4.94 1.57 14.46
CA ILE A 72 -5.86 2.39 15.28
C ILE A 72 -5.15 2.89 16.54
N SER A 73 -4.43 2.02 17.25
CA SER A 73 -3.69 2.41 18.46
C SER A 73 -2.53 3.36 18.15
N ASN A 74 -1.84 3.15 17.01
CA ASN A 74 -0.70 3.97 16.61
C ASN A 74 -1.10 5.30 15.96
N LEU A 75 -2.39 5.52 15.70
CA LEU A 75 -2.87 6.75 15.07
C LEU A 75 -2.51 8.00 15.90
N ARG A 76 -2.42 7.85 17.23
CA ARG A 76 -2.07 8.92 18.16
C ARG A 76 -0.55 9.18 18.28
N SER A 77 0.28 8.22 17.90
CA SER A 77 1.75 8.35 17.94
C SER A 77 2.35 8.73 16.58
N HIS A 78 1.64 8.49 15.47
CA HIS A 78 2.11 8.85 14.15
C HIS A 78 2.00 10.35 13.84
N PRO A 79 2.91 10.89 12.99
CA PRO A 79 2.80 12.27 12.50
C PRO A 79 1.45 12.52 11.83
N LEU A 80 0.81 13.65 12.15
CA LEU A 80 -0.53 14.01 11.66
C LEU A 80 -0.64 13.90 10.14
N SER A 81 0.39 14.29 9.39
CA SER A 81 0.40 14.23 7.92
C SER A 81 0.17 12.82 7.37
N THR A 82 0.71 11.78 8.03
CA THR A 82 0.56 10.39 7.58
C THR A 82 -0.79 9.82 8.00
N SER A 83 -1.25 10.14 9.21
CA SER A 83 -2.57 9.73 9.71
C SER A 83 -3.71 10.29 8.86
N VAL A 84 -3.59 11.55 8.39
CA VAL A 84 -4.59 12.17 7.49
C VAL A 84 -4.69 11.43 6.16
N VAL A 85 -3.56 11.03 5.55
CA VAL A 85 -3.57 10.28 4.28
C VAL A 85 -4.29 8.94 4.47
N MET A 86 -3.98 8.19 5.53
CA MET A 86 -4.59 6.90 5.80
C MET A 86 -6.10 7.00 6.09
N LEU A 87 -6.53 8.00 6.86
CA LEU A 87 -7.96 8.21 7.11
C LEU A 87 -8.69 8.63 5.84
N ALA A 88 -8.11 9.54 5.05
CA ALA A 88 -8.72 9.99 3.80
C ALA A 88 -8.89 8.83 2.81
N THR A 89 -7.89 7.96 2.65
CA THR A 89 -8.02 6.79 1.76
C THR A 89 -9.13 5.86 2.25
N VAL A 90 -9.17 5.51 3.53
CA VAL A 90 -10.20 4.62 4.09
C VAL A 90 -11.60 5.21 3.94
N VAL A 91 -11.79 6.49 4.27
CA VAL A 91 -13.09 7.16 4.17
C VAL A 91 -13.59 7.19 2.74
N VAL A 92 -12.73 7.53 1.77
CA VAL A 92 -13.12 7.55 0.35
C VAL A 92 -13.48 6.15 -0.15
N VAL A 93 -12.71 5.12 0.19
CA VAL A 93 -13.04 3.74 -0.23
C VAL A 93 -14.37 3.29 0.34
N VAL A 94 -14.63 3.53 1.63
CA VAL A 94 -15.87 3.10 2.29
C VAL A 94 -17.08 3.90 1.81
N ALA A 95 -16.93 5.20 1.52
CA ALA A 95 -18.04 6.02 1.05
C ALA A 95 -18.37 5.80 -0.44
N THR A 96 -17.41 5.35 -1.25
CA THR A 96 -17.59 5.18 -2.70
C THR A 96 -17.66 3.72 -3.15
N ASP A 97 -17.45 2.76 -2.24
CA ASP A 97 -17.29 1.33 -2.52
C ASP A 97 -16.25 1.02 -3.61
N ASN A 98 -15.31 1.96 -3.83
CA ASN A 98 -14.36 1.89 -4.94
C ASN A 98 -12.92 2.17 -4.46
N LEU A 99 -12.13 1.10 -4.47
CA LEU A 99 -10.72 1.14 -4.07
C LEU A 99 -9.89 2.11 -4.94
N ALA A 100 -10.24 2.30 -6.21
CA ALA A 100 -9.47 3.13 -7.13
C ALA A 100 -9.51 4.62 -6.73
N PHE A 101 -10.67 5.14 -6.33
CA PHE A 101 -10.78 6.53 -5.84
C PHE A 101 -9.99 6.74 -4.55
N GLY A 102 -10.04 5.75 -3.65
CA GLY A 102 -9.23 5.78 -2.43
C GLY A 102 -7.73 5.89 -2.73
N VAL A 103 -7.21 5.05 -3.63
CA VAL A 103 -5.79 5.08 -4.03
C VAL A 103 -5.43 6.44 -4.65
N LEU A 104 -6.27 6.96 -5.55
CA LEU A 104 -6.02 8.24 -6.21
C LEU A 104 -5.96 9.41 -5.20
N THR A 105 -6.94 9.50 -4.31
CA THR A 105 -6.95 10.53 -3.25
C THR A 105 -5.75 10.39 -2.33
N GLY A 106 -5.39 9.16 -1.94
CA GLY A 106 -4.22 8.90 -1.10
C GLY A 106 -2.91 9.38 -1.72
N VAL A 107 -2.68 9.07 -3.00
CA VAL A 107 -1.48 9.49 -3.73
C VAL A 107 -1.41 11.01 -3.85
N LEU A 108 -2.53 11.69 -4.15
CA LEU A 108 -2.58 13.15 -4.22
C LEU A 108 -2.20 13.80 -2.89
N ILE A 109 -2.87 13.41 -1.78
CA ILE A 109 -2.58 13.99 -0.47
C ILE A 109 -1.14 13.68 -0.04
N ALA A 110 -0.64 12.46 -0.29
CA ALA A 110 0.74 12.09 0.01
C ALA A 110 1.75 12.94 -0.77
N SER A 111 1.52 13.19 -2.06
CA SER A 111 2.40 14.03 -2.90
C SER A 111 2.43 15.49 -2.43
N LEU A 112 1.30 16.06 -2.02
CA LEU A 112 1.22 17.41 -1.47
C LEU A 112 1.94 17.52 -0.12
N ASN A 113 1.74 16.53 0.76
CA ASN A 113 2.45 16.45 2.04
C ASN A 113 3.97 16.26 1.86
N PHE A 114 4.39 15.58 0.79
CA PHE A 114 5.80 15.45 0.46
C PHE A 114 6.39 16.78 -0.05
N ALA A 115 5.71 17.45 -0.99
CA ALA A 115 6.15 18.75 -1.52
C ALA A 115 6.32 19.80 -0.42
N THR A 116 5.36 19.88 0.51
CA THR A 116 5.42 20.81 1.65
C THR A 116 6.54 20.50 2.65
N LYS A 117 6.87 19.21 2.86
CA LYS A 117 8.03 18.83 3.70
C LYS A 117 9.35 19.22 3.04
N VAL A 118 9.52 18.94 1.74
CA VAL A 118 10.74 19.28 1.00
C VAL A 118 10.95 20.80 0.94
N ALA A 119 9.88 21.59 0.77
CA ALA A 119 9.98 23.04 0.77
C ALA A 119 10.49 23.62 2.10
N ARG A 120 10.25 22.95 3.24
CA ARG A 120 10.74 23.36 4.56
C ARG A 120 12.20 23.00 4.86
N PHE A 121 12.85 22.18 4.03
CA PHE A 121 14.26 21.83 4.17
C PHE A 121 15.22 22.86 3.54
N MET A 122 14.69 23.97 3.01
CA MET A 122 15.51 25.11 2.60
C MET A 122 15.86 25.97 3.82
N ALA A 123 17.13 25.96 4.21
CA ALA A 123 17.66 26.79 5.28
C ALA A 123 18.62 27.82 4.67
N VAL A 124 18.32 29.10 4.88
CA VAL A 124 19.19 30.22 4.49
C VAL A 124 19.93 30.68 5.73
N SER A 125 21.24 30.44 5.79
CA SER A 125 22.10 31.00 6.83
C SER A 125 22.77 32.27 6.30
N SER A 126 22.90 33.30 7.15
CA SER A 126 23.59 34.54 6.77
C SER A 126 24.71 34.86 7.75
N GLU A 127 25.92 35.07 7.25
CA GLU A 127 27.04 35.63 8.02
C GLU A 127 27.34 37.05 7.52
N LEU A 128 27.57 37.98 8.47
CA LEU A 128 27.98 39.35 8.19
C LEU A 128 29.46 39.51 8.56
N LYS A 129 30.29 39.96 7.61
CA LYS A 129 31.70 40.25 7.86
C LYS A 129 32.09 41.58 7.22
N ASP A 130 32.62 42.49 8.05
CA ASP A 130 33.18 43.82 7.75
C ASP A 130 32.24 44.83 7.05
N ASP A 131 31.65 44.50 5.89
CA ASP A 131 30.54 45.23 5.22
C ASP A 131 29.82 44.36 4.16
N THR A 132 30.13 43.05 4.12
CA THR A 132 29.60 42.09 3.15
C THR A 132 28.78 41.03 3.87
N ARG A 133 27.54 40.82 3.42
CA ARG A 133 26.65 39.79 3.97
C ARG A 133 26.60 38.60 3.01
N THR A 134 27.11 37.46 3.47
CA THR A 134 27.14 36.22 2.69
C THR A 134 25.96 35.34 3.10
N TYR A 135 25.13 34.95 2.13
CA TYR A 135 24.00 34.03 2.33
C TYR A 135 24.36 32.65 1.81
N THR A 136 24.36 31.65 2.69
CA THR A 136 24.56 30.25 2.34
C THR A 136 23.20 29.56 2.34
N VAL A 137 22.72 29.20 1.15
CA VAL A 137 21.46 28.48 0.96
C VAL A 137 21.76 26.99 0.99
N ALA A 138 21.28 26.29 2.03
CA ALA A 138 21.37 24.84 2.14
C ALA A 138 19.99 24.22 1.86
N GLY A 139 19.87 23.44 0.79
CA GLY A 139 18.62 22.73 0.43
C GLY A 139 18.42 22.58 -1.07
N GLN A 140 17.30 21.98 -1.48
CA GLN A 140 16.89 21.88 -2.88
C GLN A 140 15.99 23.07 -3.26
N VAL A 141 16.33 23.76 -4.35
CA VAL A 141 15.55 24.90 -4.87
C VAL A 141 14.47 24.39 -5.82
N PHE A 142 13.21 24.53 -5.42
CA PHE A 142 12.02 24.22 -6.23
C PHE A 142 11.07 25.42 -6.25
N PHE A 143 10.17 25.49 -7.24
CA PHE A 143 9.15 26.54 -7.36
C PHE A 143 8.31 26.74 -6.08
N ALA A 144 8.06 25.67 -5.32
CA ALA A 144 7.33 25.75 -4.05
C ALA A 144 8.11 26.43 -2.91
N SER A 145 9.43 26.62 -3.07
CA SER A 145 10.30 27.26 -2.10
C SER A 145 10.74 28.67 -2.53
N SER A 146 10.31 29.14 -3.70
CA SER A 146 10.72 30.45 -4.25
C SER A 146 10.07 31.64 -3.54
N ASP A 147 8.99 31.41 -2.79
CA ASP A 147 8.25 32.44 -2.06
C ASP A 147 8.80 32.68 -0.63
N ARG A 148 9.87 31.97 -0.22
CA ARG A 148 10.38 31.98 1.16
C ARG A 148 11.86 32.34 1.28
#